data_AF-A0AA96LNT6-F1
#
_entry.id   AF-A0AA96LNT6-F1
#
_cell.length_a   1.000
_cell.length_b   1.000
_cell.length_c   1.000
_cell.angle_alpha   90.00
_cell.angle_beta   90.00
_cell.angle_gamma   90.00
#
_symmetry.space_group_name_H-M   'P 1'
#
loop_
_entity.id
_entity.type
_entity.pdbx_description
1 polymer ?
#
loop_
_entity_poly.entity_id
_entity_poly.type
_entity_poly.pdbx_seq_one_letter_code
_entity_poly.pdbx_strand_id
1 'polypeptide(L)'
;MLKQLTSVKGIGVWTAEMFLIFTLGRPDILSLGDAGLQRAARWLHALPERADKNYLGVAAANWAPYRSYASLYLWRAIDTGLVDAGLPVEACGKG
;
A
#
# COMPACT_ATOMS: atom_id res chain seq x y z
N MET A 1 19.74 2.81 0.05
CA MET A 1 18.79 3.91 -0.22
C MET A 1 17.91 4.27 0.97
N LEU A 2 17.00 3.39 1.45
CA LEU A 2 16.12 3.73 2.59
C LEU A 2 16.89 4.24 3.81
N LYS A 3 17.91 3.49 4.26
CA LYS A 3 18.79 3.89 5.38
C LYS A 3 19.49 5.24 5.19
N GLN A 4 19.79 5.62 3.93
CA GLN A 4 20.46 6.89 3.61
C GLN A 4 19.48 8.07 3.63
N LEU A 5 18.22 7.84 3.23
CA LEU A 5 17.18 8.87 3.33
C LEU A 5 16.78 9.09 4.79
N THR A 6 16.60 8.02 5.56
CA THR A 6 16.21 8.11 6.97
C THR A 6 17.31 8.63 7.89
N SER A 7 18.56 8.73 7.44
CA SER A 7 19.63 9.37 8.23
C SER A 7 19.55 10.90 8.22
N VAL A 8 18.74 11.49 7.32
CA VAL A 8 18.51 12.94 7.27
C VAL A 8 17.49 13.32 8.33
N LYS A 9 17.84 14.27 9.21
CA LYS A 9 16.94 14.76 10.26
C LYS A 9 15.65 15.30 9.64
N GLY A 10 14.51 14.77 10.09
CA GLY A 10 13.18 15.12 9.60
C GLY A 10 12.60 14.17 8.55
N ILE A 11 13.36 13.19 8.05
CA ILE A 11 12.86 12.17 7.13
C ILE A 11 12.59 10.87 7.89
N GLY A 12 11.30 10.57 8.11
CA GLY A 12 10.85 9.29 8.66
C GLY A 12 10.85 8.17 7.62
N VAL A 13 10.67 6.92 8.06
CA VAL A 13 10.61 5.73 7.19
C VAL A 13 9.52 5.90 6.13
N TRP A 14 8.30 6.24 6.53
CA TRP A 14 7.18 6.45 5.62
C TRP A 14 7.50 7.52 4.57
N THR A 15 8.04 8.66 4.99
CA THR A 15 8.44 9.75 4.06
C THR A 15 9.49 9.30 3.05
N ALA A 16 10.49 8.54 3.50
CA ALA A 16 11.51 7.99 2.61
C ALA A 16 10.92 6.97 1.62
N GLU A 17 9.97 6.14 2.04
CA GLU A 17 9.25 5.21 1.17
C GLU A 17 8.42 5.94 0.11
N MET A 18 7.69 7.00 0.50
CA MET A 18 6.94 7.85 -0.44
C MET A 18 7.88 8.47 -1.47
N PHE A 19 9.03 8.99 -1.04
CA PHE A 19 10.03 9.55 -1.96
C PHE A 19 10.57 8.50 -2.94
N LEU A 20 10.82 7.27 -2.48
CA LEU A 20 11.31 6.19 -3.34
C LEU A 20 10.28 5.79 -4.41
N ILE A 21 8.99 5.79 -4.06
CA ILE A 21 7.90 5.43 -4.98
C ILE A 21 7.65 6.57 -5.98
N PHE A 22 7.32 7.77 -5.50
CA PHE A 22 6.80 8.85 -6.34
C PHE A 22 7.88 9.67 -7.05
N THR A 23 9.05 9.84 -6.43
CA THR A 23 10.14 10.66 -7.01
C THR A 23 11.14 9.80 -7.76
N LEU A 24 11.55 8.66 -7.19
CA LEU A 24 12.59 7.80 -7.77
C LEU A 24 12.04 6.62 -8.58
N GLY A 25 10.72 6.42 -8.61
CA GLY A 25 10.08 5.38 -9.42
C GLY A 25 10.57 3.98 -9.10
N ARG A 26 10.93 3.69 -7.83
CA ARG A 26 11.40 2.36 -7.45
C ARG A 26 10.22 1.38 -7.49
N PRO A 27 10.33 0.24 -8.20
CA PRO A 27 9.17 -0.63 -8.45
C PRO A 27 8.82 -1.57 -7.27
N ASP A 28 9.76 -1.85 -6.36
CA ASP A 28 9.60 -2.85 -5.30
C ASP A 28 9.68 -2.26 -3.88
N ILE A 29 8.96 -1.17 -3.64
CA ILE A 29 8.80 -0.53 -2.33
C ILE A 29 7.36 -0.71 -1.85
N LEU A 30 7.19 -1.10 -0.59
CA LEU A 30 5.90 -1.21 0.09
C LEU A 30 5.97 -0.56 1.46
N SER A 31 5.12 0.42 1.73
CA SER A 31 5.02 1.03 3.05
C SER A 31 4.11 0.20 3.95
N LEU A 32 4.69 -0.73 4.72
CA LEU A 32 3.93 -1.60 5.64
C LEU A 32 3.24 -0.81 6.76
N GLY A 33 3.75 0.38 7.10
CA GLY A 33 3.15 1.26 8.11
C GLY A 33 2.02 2.14 7.59
N ASP A 34 1.72 2.12 6.29
CA ASP A 34 0.69 2.98 5.71
C ASP A 34 -0.71 2.47 6.05
N ALA A 35 -1.44 3.24 6.86
CA ALA A 35 -2.78 2.85 7.31
C ALA A 35 -3.79 2.77 6.16
N GLY A 36 -3.61 3.54 5.08
CA GLY A 36 -4.46 3.47 3.90
C GLY A 36 -4.25 2.14 3.16
N LEU A 37 -3.00 1.79 2.89
CA LEU A 37 -2.65 0.52 2.27
C LEU A 37 -3.08 -0.68 3.11
N GLN A 38 -2.97 -0.62 4.45
CA GLN A 38 -3.45 -1.70 5.32
C GLN A 38 -4.97 -1.92 5.17
N ARG A 39 -5.75 -0.83 5.13
CA ARG A 39 -7.20 -0.91 4.90
C ARG A 39 -7.53 -1.45 3.51
N ALA A 40 -6.86 -0.93 2.48
CA ALA A 40 -7.09 -1.35 1.10
C ALA A 40 -6.68 -2.81 0.85
N ALA A 41 -5.60 -3.29 1.47
CA ALA A 41 -5.19 -4.68 1.38
C ALA A 41 -6.19 -5.63 2.05
N ARG A 42 -6.73 -5.24 3.21
CA ARG A 42 -7.81 -5.99 3.86
C ARG A 42 -9.03 -6.10 2.95
N TRP A 43 -9.45 -4.97 2.36
CA TRP A 43 -10.56 -4.89 1.42
C TRP A 43 -10.33 -5.79 0.20
N LEU A 44 -9.17 -5.67 -0.45
CA LEU A 44 -8.82 -6.41 -1.66
C LEU A 44 -8.87 -7.93 -1.45
N HIS A 45 -8.44 -8.40 -0.28
CA HIS A 45 -8.38 -9.82 0.05
C HIS A 45 -9.56 -10.31 0.89
N ALA A 46 -10.59 -9.47 1.09
CA ALA A 46 -11.75 -9.77 1.93
C ALA A 46 -11.38 -10.36 3.31
N LEU A 47 -10.31 -9.82 3.93
CA LEU A 47 -9.77 -10.35 5.17
C LEU A 47 -10.61 -9.94 6.39
N PRO A 48 -10.81 -10.84 7.36
CA PRO A 48 -11.47 -10.50 8.62
C PRO A 48 -10.65 -9.47 9.41
N GLU A 49 -11.28 -8.79 10.37
CA GLU A 49 -10.55 -7.88 11.27
C GLU A 49 -9.46 -8.63 12.03
N ARG A 50 -8.27 -8.05 12.09
CA ARG A 50 -7.13 -8.57 12.85
C ARG A 50 -6.68 -7.56 13.89
N ALA A 51 -6.35 -8.05 15.08
CA ALA A 51 -5.81 -7.22 16.15
C ALA A 51 -4.45 -6.59 15.79
N ASP A 52 -3.62 -7.30 15.02
CA ASP A 52 -2.29 -6.84 14.60
C ASP A 52 -2.31 -5.86 13.40
N LYS A 53 -3.46 -5.74 12.72
CA LYS A 53 -3.66 -4.94 11.51
C LYS A 53 -2.62 -5.20 10.41
N ASN A 54 -1.98 -6.36 10.40
CA ASN A 54 -0.90 -6.68 9.45
C ASN A 54 -1.45 -7.37 8.20
N TYR A 55 -2.25 -6.64 7.42
CA TYR A 55 -2.86 -7.15 6.18
C TYR A 55 -1.85 -7.14 5.03
N LEU A 56 -1.07 -6.07 4.92
CA LEU A 56 -0.03 -5.94 3.89
C LEU A 56 1.04 -7.01 4.02
N GLY A 57 1.46 -7.39 5.23
CA GLY A 57 2.48 -8.42 5.42
C GLY A 57 2.07 -9.78 4.84
N VAL A 58 0.77 -10.09 4.83
CA VAL A 58 0.23 -11.32 4.24
C VAL A 58 0.19 -11.24 2.71
N ALA A 59 -0.17 -10.08 2.16
CA ALA A 59 -0.36 -9.90 0.72
C ALA A 59 0.93 -9.55 -0.05
N ALA A 60 1.90 -8.91 0.61
CA ALA A 60 3.06 -8.28 0.00
C ALA A 60 3.91 -9.24 -0.86
N ALA A 61 4.02 -10.51 -0.46
CA ALA A 61 4.81 -11.51 -1.17
C ALA A 61 4.27 -11.75 -2.59
N ASN A 62 2.96 -11.66 -2.79
CA ASN A 62 2.32 -11.90 -4.08
C ASN A 62 2.53 -10.76 -5.09
N TRP A 63 2.94 -9.58 -4.62
CA TRP A 63 3.15 -8.41 -5.46
C TRP A 63 4.62 -8.18 -5.83
N ALA A 64 5.54 -8.98 -5.29
CA ALA A 64 6.94 -8.90 -5.67
C ALA A 64 7.14 -9.32 -7.14
N PRO A 65 8.04 -8.68 -7.90
CA PRO A 65 8.95 -7.59 -7.54
C PRO A 65 8.39 -6.19 -7.86
N TYR A 66 7.07 -6.01 -7.86
CA TYR A 66 6.36 -4.79 -8.30
C TYR A 66 5.43 -4.23 -7.22
N ARG A 67 5.85 -4.32 -5.96
CA ARG A 67 5.04 -3.90 -4.80
C ARG A 67 4.61 -2.43 -4.82
N SER A 68 5.39 -1.56 -5.46
CA SER A 68 5.02 -0.15 -5.60
C SER A 68 3.84 0.04 -6.54
N TYR A 69 3.75 -0.74 -7.61
CA TYR A 69 2.59 -0.68 -8.51
C TYR A 69 1.32 -1.16 -7.81
N ALA A 70 1.40 -2.25 -7.03
CA ALA A 70 0.28 -2.67 -6.19
C ALA A 70 -0.18 -1.55 -5.25
N SER A 71 0.76 -0.85 -4.60
CA SER A 71 0.46 0.30 -3.73
C SER A 71 -0.27 1.41 -4.48
N LEU A 72 0.15 1.74 -5.71
CA LEU A 72 -0.51 2.74 -6.55
C LEU A 72 -1.96 2.38 -6.87
N TYR A 73 -2.24 1.12 -7.23
CA TYR A 73 -3.60 0.65 -7.47
C TYR A 73 -4.46 0.68 -6.20
N LEU A 74 -3.90 0.31 -5.06
CA LEU A 74 -4.60 0.36 -3.78
C LEU A 74 -4.95 1.80 -3.37
N TRP A 75 -4.01 2.74 -3.48
CA TRP A 75 -4.30 4.16 -3.25
C TRP A 75 -5.35 4.68 -4.23
N ARG A 76 -5.27 4.31 -5.52
CA ARG A 76 -6.29 4.68 -6.49
C ARG A 76 -7.67 4.16 -6.11
N ALA A 77 -7.78 2.93 -5.61
CA ALA A 77 -9.03 2.36 -5.14
C ALA A 77 -9.61 3.15 -3.95
N ILE A 78 -8.76 3.57 -3.00
CA ILE A 78 -9.15 4.46 -1.90
C ILE A 78 -9.65 5.79 -2.46
N ASP A 79 -8.89 6.45 -3.34
CA ASP A 79 -9.25 7.76 -3.91
C ASP A 79 -10.57 7.72 -4.70
N THR A 80 -10.89 6.59 -5.32
CA THR A 80 -12.17 6.38 -6.02
C THR A 80 -13.33 5.99 -5.10
N GLY A 81 -13.09 5.85 -3.80
CA GLY A 81 -14.09 5.48 -2.80
C GLY A 81 -14.47 4.00 -2.78
N LEU A 82 -13.83 3.13 -3.57
CA LEU A 82 -14.15 1.69 -3.64
C LEU A 82 -13.94 1.00 -2.29
N VAL A 83 -12.85 1.35 -1.62
CA VAL A 83 -12.48 0.78 -0.31
C VAL A 83 -13.43 1.25 0.78
N ASP A 84 -13.74 2.54 0.82
CA ASP A 84 -14.56 3.13 1.89
C ASP A 84 -16.05 2.81 1.71
N ALA A 85 -16.52 2.63 0.47
CA ALA A 85 -17.87 2.16 0.18
C ALA A 85 -18.08 0.66 0.48
N GLY A 86 -16.99 -0.09 0.76
CA GLY A 86 -17.05 -1.53 1.01
C GLY A 86 -17.56 -2.34 -0.19
N LEU A 87 -17.45 -1.79 -1.40
CA LEU A 87 -17.92 -2.47 -2.60
C LEU A 87 -17.05 -3.71 -2.86
N PRO A 88 -17.63 -4.86 -3.21
CA PRO A 88 -16.84 -6.05 -3.56
C PRO A 88 -15.90 -5.73 -4.73
N VAL A 89 -14.69 -6.27 -4.69
CA VAL A 89 -13.65 -6.06 -5.72
C VAL A 89 -14.18 -6.43 -7.10
N GLU A 90 -15.03 -7.46 -7.17
CA GLU A 90 -15.67 -7.96 -8.38
C GLU A 90 -16.64 -6.96 -9.02
N ALA A 91 -17.18 -6.01 -8.24
CA ALA A 91 -18.02 -4.93 -8.76
C ALA A 91 -17.21 -3.85 -9.50
N CYS A 92 -15.88 -3.81 -9.33
CA CYS A 92 -15.00 -2.82 -9.95
C CYS A 92 -14.74 -3.07 -11.45
N GLY A 93 -15.11 -4.24 -11.99
CA GLY A 93 -14.80 -4.66 -13.37
C GLY A 93 -15.95 -4.52 -14.38
N LYS A 94 -17.10 -3.94 -14.00
CA LYS A 94 -18.24 -3.71 -14.91
C LYS A 94 -18.35 -2.22 -15.26
N GLY A 95 -17.42 -1.75 -16.08
CA GLY A 95 -17.42 -0.40 -16.65
C GLY A 95 -17.02 -0.45 -18.11
#